data_AF-A4RXF2-F1
#
_entry.id   AF-A4RXF2-F1
#
_cell.length_a   1.000
_cell.length_b   1.000
_cell.length_c   1.000
_cell.angle_alpha   90.00
_cell.angle_beta   90.00
_cell.angle_gamma   90.00
#
_symmetry.space_group_name_H-M   'P 1'
#
loop_
_entity.id
_entity.type
_entity.pdbx_description
1 polymer ?
#
loop_
_entity_poly.entity_id
_entity_poly.type
_entity_poly.pdbx_seq_one_letter_code
_entity_poly.pdbx_strand_id
1 'polypeptide(L)'
;MNVKVIPLEETRFQGVANAAKAETAAERNYRIAQLVVGDCAALLAFAAIGRGNHGEGMYAADVAATAAPFALGWFGAMKIGDSFGKDARGSDGMKAAVSAGKTWAVAGPVGLALRALGKGAAPPAPFVVVSLTFAGAFLIGWRYWFANSKSDSGRGNKQGNPLEFMNLLFGLVKRW
;
A
#
# COMPACT_ATOMS: atom_id res chain seq x y z
N MET A 1 -9.96 58.95 36.75
CA MET A 1 -10.30 57.60 36.26
C MET A 1 -9.02 56.96 35.75
N ASN A 2 -8.46 55.97 36.46
CA ASN A 2 -7.25 55.25 36.05
C ASN A 2 -7.66 53.96 35.35
N VAL A 3 -7.47 53.89 34.03
CA VAL A 3 -7.72 52.67 33.25
C VAL A 3 -6.52 51.76 33.42
N LYS A 4 -6.71 50.65 34.14
CA LYS A 4 -5.71 49.60 34.32
C LYS A 4 -5.75 48.70 33.08
N VAL A 5 -4.80 48.89 32.17
CA VAL A 5 -4.65 48.04 30.99
C VAL A 5 -4.06 46.71 31.43
N ILE A 6 -4.87 45.65 31.36
CA ILE A 6 -4.42 44.28 31.61
C ILE A 6 -3.80 43.79 30.29
N PRO A 7 -2.52 43.40 30.24
CA PRO A 7 -1.97 42.78 29.05
C PRO A 7 -2.69 41.44 28.86
N LEU A 8 -3.31 41.25 27.69
CA LEU A 8 -3.81 39.95 27.28
C LEU A 8 -2.59 39.06 27.13
N GLU A 9 -2.37 38.21 28.12
CA GLU A 9 -1.48 37.08 28.03
C GLU A 9 -1.79 36.37 26.71
N GLU A 10 -0.82 36.36 25.79
CA GLU A 10 -0.91 35.59 24.56
C GLU A 10 -1.11 34.14 24.99
N THR A 11 -2.37 33.73 25.08
CA THR A 11 -2.71 32.33 25.12
C THR A 11 -2.26 31.79 23.77
N ARG A 12 -1.02 31.29 23.75
CA ARG A 12 -0.59 30.29 22.79
C ARG A 12 -1.57 29.15 22.96
N PHE A 13 -2.67 29.24 22.23
CA PHE A 13 -3.48 28.11 21.84
C PHE A 13 -2.57 27.29 20.92
N GLN A 14 -1.62 26.61 21.57
CA GLN A 14 -0.78 25.58 21.01
C GLN A 14 -1.73 24.43 20.77
N GLY A 15 -2.54 24.59 19.71
CA GLY A 15 -3.51 23.63 19.29
C GLY A 15 -2.80 22.30 19.20
N VAL A 16 -3.32 21.34 19.96
CA VAL A 16 -2.95 19.93 19.95
C VAL A 16 -3.42 19.32 18.62
N ALA A 17 -3.18 19.99 17.50
CA ALA A 17 -2.95 19.31 16.25
C ALA A 17 -1.58 18.66 16.44
N ASN A 18 -1.60 17.40 16.87
CA ASN A 18 -0.55 16.49 16.48
C ASN A 18 -0.46 16.60 14.95
N ALA A 19 0.40 17.51 14.45
CA ALA A 19 0.73 17.60 13.05
C ALA A 19 1.20 16.20 12.73
N ALA A 20 0.37 15.45 12.00
CA ALA A 20 0.67 14.07 11.66
C ALA A 20 2.09 14.08 11.12
N LYS A 21 3.01 13.47 11.89
CA LYS A 21 4.45 13.62 11.67
C LYS A 21 4.70 13.33 10.20
N ALA A 22 5.12 14.34 9.44
CA ALA A 22 5.23 14.23 8.00
C ALA A 22 6.20 13.08 7.68
N GLU A 23 5.81 12.17 6.79
CA GLU A 23 6.64 11.04 6.37
C GLU A 23 7.96 11.58 5.80
N THR A 24 9.09 11.14 6.36
CA THR A 24 10.40 11.52 5.85
C THR A 24 10.62 10.96 4.44
N ALA A 25 11.52 11.56 3.67
CA ALA A 25 11.86 11.05 2.35
C ALA A 25 12.40 9.61 2.38
N ALA A 26 13.18 9.27 3.41
CA ALA A 26 13.73 7.93 3.59
C ALA A 26 12.63 6.89 3.87
N GLU A 27 11.71 7.17 4.79
CA GLU A 27 10.58 6.28 5.10
C GLU A 27 9.70 6.05 3.87
N ARG A 28 9.40 7.13 3.13
CA ARG A 28 8.63 7.06 1.89
C ARG A 28 9.31 6.15 0.87
N ASN A 29 10.60 6.36 0.62
CA ASN A 29 11.33 5.58 -0.39
C ASN A 29 11.45 4.11 0.02
N TYR A 30 11.68 3.84 1.32
CA TYR A 30 11.69 2.47 1.84
C TYR A 30 10.34 1.78 1.63
N ARG A 31 9.24 2.47 1.92
CA ARG A 31 7.88 1.95 1.69
C ARG A 31 7.62 1.68 0.21
N ILE A 32 8.02 2.57 -0.68
CA ILE A 32 7.90 2.37 -2.12
C ILE A 32 8.70 1.13 -2.55
N ALA A 33 9.93 0.96 -2.05
CA ALA A 33 10.75 -0.21 -2.38
C ALA A 33 10.06 -1.52 -1.94
N GLN A 34 9.48 -1.57 -0.73
CA GLN A 34 8.73 -2.73 -0.27
C GLN A 34 7.51 -3.04 -1.17
N LEU A 35 6.79 -2.00 -1.58
CA LEU A 35 5.65 -2.16 -2.50
C LEU A 35 6.10 -2.70 -3.87
N VAL A 36 7.17 -2.15 -4.44
CA VAL A 36 7.71 -2.60 -5.73
C VAL A 36 8.15 -4.07 -5.66
N VAL A 37 8.90 -4.45 -4.61
CA VAL A 37 9.34 -5.83 -4.42
C VAL A 37 8.15 -6.78 -4.28
N GLY A 38 7.15 -6.38 -3.49
CA GLY A 38 5.95 -7.18 -3.29
C GLY A 38 5.08 -7.31 -4.55
N ASP A 39 4.96 -6.26 -5.35
CA ASP A 39 4.27 -6.30 -6.65
C ASP A 39 4.98 -7.25 -7.62
N CYS A 40 6.31 -7.17 -7.70
CA CYS A 40 7.11 -8.10 -8.50
C CYS A 40 6.92 -9.54 -8.02
N ALA A 41 6.96 -9.78 -6.71
CA ALA A 41 6.74 -11.10 -6.14
C ALA A 41 5.34 -11.65 -6.44
N ALA A 42 4.30 -10.81 -6.35
CA ALA A 42 2.93 -11.17 -6.68
C ALA A 42 2.76 -11.60 -8.15
N LEU A 43 3.36 -10.84 -9.08
CA LEU A 43 3.33 -11.15 -10.51
C LEU A 43 4.15 -12.40 -10.85
N LEU A 44 5.32 -12.57 -10.23
CA LEU A 44 6.14 -13.77 -10.39
C LEU A 44 5.45 -15.01 -9.82
N ALA A 45 4.77 -14.89 -8.68
CA ALA A 45 3.99 -15.98 -8.09
C ALA A 45 2.85 -16.40 -9.02
N PHE A 46 2.08 -15.44 -9.56
CA PHE A 46 1.07 -15.71 -10.58
C PHE A 46 1.67 -16.46 -11.79
N ALA A 47 2.78 -15.97 -12.33
CA ALA A 47 3.43 -16.59 -13.49
C ALA A 47 3.93 -18.00 -13.18
N ALA A 48 4.59 -18.20 -12.04
CA ALA A 48 5.12 -19.49 -11.61
C ALA A 48 4.00 -20.52 -11.42
N ILE A 49 2.92 -20.14 -10.70
CA ILE A 49 1.77 -21.02 -10.46
C ILE A 49 1.08 -21.36 -11.78
N GLY A 50 0.86 -20.37 -12.65
CA GLY A 50 0.25 -20.59 -13.96
C GLY A 50 1.05 -21.57 -14.81
N ARG A 51 2.37 -21.37 -14.93
CA ARG A 51 3.26 -22.26 -15.68
C ARG A 51 3.29 -23.67 -15.10
N GLY A 52 3.40 -23.79 -13.77
CA GLY A 52 3.39 -25.07 -13.08
C GLY A 52 2.10 -25.87 -13.32
N ASN A 53 0.94 -25.21 -13.29
CA ASN A 53 -0.36 -25.83 -13.56
C ASN A 53 -0.50 -26.32 -15.01
N HIS A 54 0.26 -25.75 -15.94
CA HIS A 54 0.27 -26.15 -17.35
C HIS A 54 1.44 -27.09 -17.72
N GLY A 55 2.25 -27.51 -16.74
CA GLY A 55 3.42 -28.36 -17.00
C GLY A 55 4.51 -27.68 -17.83
N GLU A 56 4.54 -26.35 -17.84
CA GLU A 56 5.52 -25.58 -18.59
C GLU A 56 6.88 -25.48 -17.85
N GLY A 57 7.94 -25.11 -18.56
CA GLY A 57 9.28 -24.95 -17.97
C GLY A 57 9.30 -23.94 -16.82
N MET A 58 9.99 -24.27 -15.73
CA MET A 58 10.03 -23.50 -14.48
C MET A 58 11.37 -22.79 -14.24
N TYR A 59 12.17 -22.58 -15.30
CA TYR A 59 13.39 -21.79 -15.18
C TYR A 59 13.04 -20.34 -14.84
N ALA A 60 13.89 -19.67 -14.05
CA ALA A 60 13.64 -18.31 -13.60
C ALA A 60 13.38 -17.33 -14.76
N ALA A 61 14.10 -17.50 -15.88
CA ALA A 61 13.91 -16.70 -17.09
C ALA A 61 12.52 -16.90 -17.72
N ASP A 62 11.98 -18.12 -17.72
CA ASP A 62 10.67 -18.42 -18.30
C ASP A 62 9.53 -17.82 -17.47
N VAL A 63 9.66 -17.91 -16.14
CA VAL A 63 8.72 -17.30 -15.19
C VAL A 63 8.76 -15.78 -15.35
N ALA A 64 9.96 -15.19 -15.39
CA ALA A 64 10.14 -13.76 -15.60
C ALA A 64 9.56 -13.30 -16.95
N ALA A 65 9.81 -14.03 -18.03
CA ALA A 65 9.25 -13.73 -19.36
C ALA A 65 7.72 -13.82 -19.39
N THR A 66 7.14 -14.71 -18.58
CA THR A 66 5.67 -14.84 -18.45
C THR A 66 5.08 -13.68 -17.64
N ALA A 67 5.77 -13.21 -16.60
CA ALA A 67 5.35 -12.09 -15.77
C ALA A 67 5.57 -10.72 -16.46
N ALA A 68 6.58 -10.61 -17.32
CA ALA A 68 7.08 -9.34 -17.86
C ALA A 68 5.99 -8.46 -18.54
N PRO A 69 5.10 -8.99 -19.41
CA PRO A 69 4.06 -8.16 -20.01
C PRO A 69 3.14 -7.51 -18.97
N PHE A 70 2.76 -8.25 -17.92
CA PHE A 70 1.93 -7.74 -16.84
C PHE A 70 2.69 -6.75 -15.95
N ALA A 71 3.98 -6.98 -15.70
CA ALA A 71 4.82 -6.02 -14.98
C ALA A 71 4.95 -4.69 -15.75
N LEU A 72 5.17 -4.75 -17.07
CA LEU A 72 5.22 -3.57 -17.93
C LEU A 72 3.88 -2.81 -17.91
N GLY A 73 2.75 -3.52 -18.00
CA GLY A 73 1.42 -2.92 -17.85
C GLY A 73 1.22 -2.27 -16.48
N TRP A 74 1.61 -2.96 -15.40
CA TRP A 74 1.46 -2.50 -14.03
C TRP A 74 2.25 -1.22 -13.75
N PHE A 75 3.57 -1.25 -14.01
CA PHE A 75 4.42 -0.09 -13.78
C PHE A 75 4.17 1.03 -14.79
N GLY A 76 3.72 0.71 -16.00
CA GLY A 76 3.28 1.70 -16.99
C GLY A 76 2.01 2.45 -16.57
N ALA A 77 1.08 1.77 -15.88
CA ALA A 77 -0.18 2.35 -15.41
C ALA A 77 -0.11 2.93 -13.98
N MET A 78 1.04 2.90 -13.31
CA MET A 78 1.17 3.20 -11.87
C MET A 78 0.61 4.56 -11.42
N LYS A 79 0.57 5.54 -12.33
CA LYS A 79 0.06 6.89 -12.05
C LYS A 79 -1.46 6.96 -12.01
N ILE A 80 -2.16 6.03 -12.66
CA ILE A 80 -3.62 6.03 -12.80
C ILE A 80 -4.31 5.76 -11.46
N GLY A 81 -3.83 4.76 -10.72
CA GLY A 81 -4.36 4.44 -9.39
C GLY A 81 -3.60 5.06 -8.24
N ASP A 82 -2.62 5.93 -8.50
CA ASP A 82 -1.67 6.43 -7.48
C ASP A 82 -1.02 5.27 -6.69
N SER A 83 -0.54 4.24 -7.42
CA SER A 83 -0.09 2.96 -6.87
C SER A 83 1.06 3.05 -5.87
N PHE A 84 1.72 4.19 -5.78
CA PHE A 84 2.80 4.42 -4.82
C PHE A 84 2.55 5.67 -3.98
N GLY A 85 1.32 6.18 -3.96
CA GLY A 85 0.90 7.38 -3.23
C GLY A 85 0.59 7.15 -1.76
N LYS A 86 0.03 8.17 -1.11
CA LYS A 86 -0.18 8.17 0.36
C LYS A 86 -1.06 7.01 0.81
N ASP A 87 -2.11 6.72 0.04
CA ASP A 87 -3.12 5.72 0.38
C ASP A 87 -2.58 4.30 0.15
N ALA A 88 -1.72 4.12 -0.85
CA ALA A 88 -1.02 2.86 -1.12
C ALA A 88 0.06 2.53 -0.06
N ARG A 89 0.70 3.54 0.53
CA ARG A 89 1.74 3.40 1.57
C ARG A 89 1.17 3.42 3.00
N GLY A 90 -0.12 3.71 3.14
CA GLY A 90 -0.81 3.89 4.42
C GLY A 90 -1.04 2.59 5.18
N SER A 91 -1.85 2.66 6.24
CA SER A 91 -2.25 1.52 7.08
C SER A 91 -3.70 1.08 6.87
N ASP A 92 -4.35 1.58 5.81
CA ASP A 92 -5.73 1.25 5.47
C ASP A 92 -5.72 0.31 4.27
N GLY A 93 -5.94 -0.98 4.54
CA GLY A 93 -5.93 -2.02 3.51
C GLY A 93 -6.93 -1.77 2.39
N MET A 94 -8.11 -1.20 2.68
CA MET A 94 -9.12 -0.95 1.65
C MET A 94 -8.67 0.16 0.71
N LYS A 95 -8.09 1.25 1.24
CA LYS A 95 -7.55 2.32 0.39
C LYS A 95 -6.39 1.84 -0.48
N ALA A 96 -5.50 1.02 0.07
CA ALA A 96 -4.43 0.40 -0.71
C ALA A 96 -4.96 -0.53 -1.81
N ALA A 97 -5.98 -1.35 -1.50
CA ALA A 97 -6.64 -2.23 -2.45
C ALA A 97 -7.34 -1.45 -3.57
N VAL A 98 -8.05 -0.35 -3.27
CA VAL A 98 -8.70 0.50 -4.27
C VAL A 98 -7.68 1.17 -5.18
N SER A 99 -6.58 1.69 -4.62
CA SER A 99 -5.46 2.24 -5.40
C SER A 99 -4.89 1.20 -6.38
N ALA A 100 -4.63 -0.01 -5.88
CA ALA A 100 -4.16 -1.12 -6.69
C ALA A 100 -5.16 -1.53 -7.78
N GLY A 101 -6.44 -1.63 -7.43
CA GLY A 101 -7.52 -2.01 -8.34
C GLY A 101 -7.70 -1.02 -9.50
N LYS A 102 -7.61 0.29 -9.22
CA LYS A 102 -7.65 1.34 -10.26
C LYS A 102 -6.51 1.18 -11.27
N THR A 103 -5.29 0.92 -10.80
CA THR A 103 -4.16 0.64 -11.68
C THR A 103 -4.36 -0.66 -12.43
N TRP A 104 -4.84 -1.72 -11.77
CA TRP A 104 -5.06 -3.03 -12.40
C TRP A 104 -6.09 -3.00 -13.52
N ALA A 105 -7.15 -2.21 -13.36
CA ALA A 105 -8.19 -2.05 -14.38
C ALA A 105 -7.63 -1.62 -15.76
N VAL A 106 -6.50 -0.92 -15.77
CA VAL A 106 -5.79 -0.54 -17.00
C VAL A 106 -4.60 -1.47 -17.27
N ALA A 107 -3.79 -1.76 -16.24
CA ALA A 107 -2.59 -2.57 -16.35
C ALA A 107 -2.86 -4.00 -16.83
N GLY A 108 -3.93 -4.63 -16.37
CA GLY A 108 -4.28 -6.01 -16.73
C GLY A 108 -4.54 -6.16 -18.24
N PRO A 109 -5.47 -5.39 -18.82
CA PRO A 109 -5.69 -5.36 -20.27
C PRO A 109 -4.44 -5.00 -21.06
N VAL A 110 -3.66 -4.00 -20.61
CA VAL A 110 -2.40 -3.61 -21.27
C VAL A 110 -1.39 -4.77 -21.24
N GLY A 111 -1.23 -5.45 -20.10
CA GLY A 111 -0.33 -6.59 -19.97
C GLY A 111 -0.73 -7.76 -20.86
N LEU A 112 -2.03 -8.02 -21.00
CA LEU A 112 -2.55 -9.01 -21.95
C LEU A 112 -2.26 -8.62 -23.41
N ALA A 113 -2.45 -7.35 -23.76
CA ALA A 113 -2.15 -6.85 -25.10
C ALA A 113 -0.66 -6.98 -25.42
N LEU A 114 0.22 -6.57 -24.49
CA LEU A 114 1.67 -6.72 -24.62
C LEU A 114 2.08 -8.19 -24.76
N ARG A 115 1.43 -9.11 -24.02
CA ARG A 115 1.65 -10.54 -24.16
C ARG A 115 1.24 -11.02 -25.55
N ALA A 116 0.06 -10.61 -26.03
CA ALA A 116 -0.46 -11.01 -27.33
C ALA A 116 0.48 -10.55 -28.47
N LEU A 117 0.95 -9.30 -28.38
CA LEU A 117 1.95 -8.75 -29.31
C LEU A 117 3.25 -9.54 -29.27
N GLY A 118 3.81 -9.80 -28.08
CA GLY A 118 5.06 -10.55 -27.92
C GLY A 118 4.98 -12.01 -28.37
N LYS A 119 3.79 -12.62 -28.34
CA LYS A 119 3.54 -13.98 -28.83
C LYS A 119 3.05 -14.04 -30.28
N GLY A 120 2.69 -12.91 -30.89
CA GLY A 120 2.11 -12.84 -32.23
C GLY A 120 0.71 -13.46 -32.34
N ALA A 121 0.02 -13.70 -31.22
CA ALA A 121 -1.28 -14.35 -31.20
C ALA A 121 -2.11 -13.94 -29.97
N ALA A 122 -3.42 -13.84 -30.15
CA ALA A 122 -4.35 -13.59 -29.05
C ALA A 122 -4.34 -14.78 -28.06
N PRO A 123 -4.32 -14.53 -26.74
CA PRO A 123 -4.47 -15.58 -25.75
C PRO A 123 -5.84 -16.26 -25.83
N PRO A 124 -5.94 -17.56 -25.49
CA PRO A 124 -7.22 -18.22 -25.31
C PRO A 124 -8.10 -17.50 -24.27
N ALA A 125 -9.42 -17.49 -24.48
CA ALA A 125 -10.36 -16.82 -23.56
C ALA A 125 -10.23 -17.26 -22.09
N PRO A 126 -10.03 -18.57 -21.76
CA PRO A 126 -9.80 -18.97 -20.38
C PRO A 126 -8.54 -18.32 -19.77
N PHE A 127 -7.46 -18.20 -20.56
CA PHE A 127 -6.24 -17.54 -20.09
C PHE A 127 -6.49 -16.05 -19.79
N VAL A 128 -7.27 -15.36 -20.63
CA VAL A 128 -7.64 -13.95 -20.40
C VAL A 128 -8.36 -13.79 -19.06
N VAL A 129 -9.38 -14.61 -18.81
CA VAL A 129 -10.17 -14.53 -17.57
C VAL A 129 -9.31 -14.86 -16.35
N VAL A 130 -8.59 -15.98 -16.38
CA VAL A 130 -7.76 -16.43 -15.25
C VAL A 130 -6.63 -15.44 -14.97
N SER A 131 -5.93 -14.95 -16.00
CA SER A 131 -4.84 -13.99 -15.79
C SER A 131 -5.33 -12.66 -15.21
N LEU A 132 -6.44 -12.10 -15.73
CA LEU A 132 -7.00 -10.85 -15.20
C LEU A 132 -7.48 -10.99 -13.75
N THR A 133 -8.09 -12.12 -13.41
CA THR A 133 -8.63 -12.35 -12.07
C THR A 133 -7.53 -12.70 -11.07
N PHE A 134 -6.69 -13.69 -11.35
CA PHE A 134 -5.68 -14.15 -10.39
C PHE A 134 -4.54 -13.16 -10.24
N ALA A 135 -3.97 -12.63 -11.32
CA ALA A 135 -2.89 -11.63 -11.18
C ALA A 135 -3.40 -10.37 -10.47
N GLY A 136 -4.64 -9.95 -10.77
CA GLY A 136 -5.32 -8.89 -10.05
C GLY A 136 -5.50 -9.19 -8.57
N ALA A 137 -5.98 -10.39 -8.24
CA ALA A 137 -6.16 -10.83 -6.86
C ALA A 137 -4.83 -10.89 -6.08
N PHE A 138 -3.75 -11.38 -6.69
CA PHE A 138 -2.42 -11.38 -6.08
C PHE A 138 -1.94 -9.96 -5.78
N LEU A 139 -2.03 -9.04 -6.75
CA LEU A 139 -1.63 -7.64 -6.57
C LEU A 139 -2.48 -6.94 -5.51
N ILE A 140 -3.80 -6.98 -5.65
CA ILE A 140 -4.73 -6.28 -4.75
C ILE A 140 -4.66 -6.89 -3.35
N GLY A 141 -4.63 -8.21 -3.24
CA GLY A 141 -4.56 -8.95 -1.98
C GLY A 141 -3.25 -8.68 -1.22
N TRP A 142 -2.11 -8.68 -1.92
CA TRP A 142 -0.83 -8.30 -1.33
C TRP A 142 -0.87 -6.85 -0.80
N ARG A 143 -1.40 -5.90 -1.58
CA ARG A 143 -1.48 -4.49 -1.17
C ARG A 143 -2.37 -4.29 0.06
N TYR A 144 -3.51 -4.98 0.09
CA TYR A 144 -4.40 -5.02 1.26
C TYR A 144 -3.67 -5.53 2.50
N TRP A 145 -3.00 -6.68 2.38
CA TRP A 145 -2.25 -7.30 3.46
C TRP A 145 -1.09 -6.42 3.95
N PHE A 146 -0.29 -5.87 3.03
CA PHE A 146 0.85 -5.02 3.34
C PHE A 146 0.44 -3.80 4.17
N ALA A 147 -0.65 -3.11 3.79
CA ALA A 147 -1.14 -1.96 4.54
C ALA A 147 -1.68 -2.36 5.93
N ASN A 148 -2.38 -3.49 6.04
CA ASN A 148 -2.94 -3.95 7.32
C ASN A 148 -1.89 -4.52 8.29
N SER A 149 -0.79 -5.08 7.79
CA SER A 149 0.31 -5.54 8.67
C SER A 149 0.89 -4.41 9.53
N LYS A 150 0.78 -3.15 9.05
CA LYS A 150 1.10 -1.95 9.84
C LYS A 150 0.05 -1.65 10.91
N SER A 151 -1.24 -1.80 10.58
CA SER A 151 -2.34 -1.60 11.53
C SER A 151 -2.18 -2.51 12.74
N ASP A 152 -1.83 -3.78 12.52
CA ASP A 152 -1.61 -4.75 13.60
C ASP A 152 -0.40 -4.40 14.47
N SER A 153 0.72 -3.98 13.85
CA SER A 153 1.90 -3.51 14.60
C SER A 153 1.65 -2.24 15.43
N GLY A 154 0.68 -1.40 15.03
CA GLY A 154 0.23 -0.21 15.75
C GLY A 154 -0.96 -0.45 16.68
N ARG A 155 -1.50 -1.67 16.69
CA ARG A 155 -2.57 -2.15 17.57
C ARG A 155 -2.01 -2.96 18.74
N GLY A 156 -0.70 -2.87 19.00
CA GLY A 156 -0.13 -3.19 20.30
C GLY A 156 -0.58 -2.16 21.34
N ASN A 157 -1.52 -2.55 22.18
CA ASN A 157 -1.87 -1.90 23.46
C ASN A 157 -2.19 -0.39 23.42
N LYS A 158 -3.25 0.01 22.71
CA LYS A 158 -3.95 1.30 22.99
C LYS A 158 -5.11 1.13 23.98
N GLN A 159 -5.05 0.12 24.85
CA GLN A 159 -5.71 0.24 26.14
C GLN A 159 -4.80 1.16 26.94
N GLY A 160 -5.31 2.33 27.32
CA GLY A 160 -4.56 3.26 28.16
C GLY A 160 -3.94 2.48 29.31
N ASN A 161 -2.61 2.50 29.39
CA ASN A 161 -1.89 1.82 30.45
C ASN A 161 -2.51 2.31 31.77
N PRO A 162 -3.05 1.44 32.66
CA PRO A 162 -3.61 1.87 33.94
C PRO A 162 -2.64 2.73 34.74
N LEU A 163 -1.33 2.54 34.50
CA LEU A 163 -0.27 3.33 35.10
C LEU A 163 -0.16 4.74 34.52
N GLU A 164 -0.45 4.97 33.24
CA GLU A 164 -0.57 6.33 32.68
C GLU A 164 -1.77 7.06 33.25
N PHE A 165 -2.92 6.38 33.40
CA PHE A 165 -4.08 6.93 34.09
C PHE A 165 -3.78 7.29 35.56
N MET A 166 -3.06 6.42 36.27
CA MET A 166 -2.61 6.68 37.65
C MET A 166 -1.62 7.85 37.71
N ASN A 167 -0.68 7.96 36.78
CA ASN A 167 0.26 9.08 36.71
C ASN A 167 -0.46 10.42 36.43
N LEU A 168 -1.51 10.40 35.60
CA LEU A 168 -2.36 11.58 35.36
C LEU A 168 -3.17 11.95 36.60
N LEU A 169 -3.74 10.97 37.32
CA LEU A 169 -4.44 11.19 38.59
C LEU A 169 -3.52 11.82 39.65
N PHE A 170 -2.32 11.26 39.86
CA PHE A 170 -1.36 11.80 40.81
C PHE A 170 -0.84 13.19 40.41
N GLY A 171 -0.69 13.44 39.10
CA GLY A 171 -0.35 14.76 38.58
C GLY A 171 -1.42 15.82 38.86
N LEU A 172 -2.70 15.43 38.90
CA LEU A 172 -3.82 16.32 39.22
C LEU A 172 -3.91 16.62 40.72
N VAL A 173 -3.67 15.61 41.56
CA VAL A 173 -3.72 15.73 43.02
C VAL A 173 -2.54 16.57 43.55
N LYS A 174 -1.36 16.47 42.95
CA LYS A 174 -0.15 17.19 43.40
C LYS A 174 -0.17 18.71 43.08
N ARG A 175 -1.20 19.18 42.39
CA ARG A 175 -1.37 20.59 41.99
C ARG A 175 -2.25 21.41 42.94
N TRP A 176 -2.77 20.79 44.00
CA TRP A 176 -3.44 21.40 45.14
C TRP A 176 -2.71 21.02 46.43
#